data_AF-A0A7J6R298-F1
#
_entry.id   AF-A0A7J6R298-F1
#
_cell.length_a   1.000
_cell.length_b   1.000
_cell.length_c   1.000
_cell.angle_alpha   90.00
_cell.angle_beta   90.00
_cell.angle_gamma   90.00
#
_symmetry.space_group_name_H-M   'P 1'
#
loop_
_entity.id
_entity.type
_entity.pdbx_description
1 polymer ?
#
loop_
_entity_poly.entity_id
_entity_poly.type
_entity_poly.pdbx_seq_one_letter_code
_entity_poly.pdbx_strand_id
1 'polypeptide(L)'
;IYMMNKRGGGNYRGIGSGHIVITGNPSAENLKAVLLEIFHPDHCVSDEPDKSNQSPETRQSSNTPLSLASRLSRWFPKAAGDWGDRTPDVVVLLPHNSRAEPAIRSWLKEKRQQDISSKVWVLKGSVFSALDMQQRCVAHRAKAFLILPPELMEISASGAIREDTENVVRCVSVRRHAWQSHIVVMLLLSEHKELITAAVLPSERIDAVRKATGVYNDSRVECVSDMLGCSPAGHHREELPNTGLHDHRV
;
A
#
# COMPACT_ATOMS: atom_id res chain seq x y z
N ILE A 1 -4.45 -8.34 -26.23
CA ILE A 1 -2.98 -8.42 -26.40
C ILE A 1 -2.35 -8.02 -25.07
N TYR A 2 -1.92 -8.99 -24.26
CA TYR A 2 -1.32 -8.72 -22.94
C TYR A 2 0.16 -8.38 -23.14
N MET A 3 0.54 -7.10 -23.04
CA MET A 3 1.95 -6.70 -23.15
C MET A 3 2.66 -6.85 -21.80
N MET A 4 2.74 -8.09 -21.30
CA MET A 4 3.78 -8.45 -20.35
C MET A 4 5.07 -8.66 -21.13
N ASN A 5 5.95 -7.66 -21.15
CA ASN A 5 7.27 -7.86 -21.71
C ASN A 5 8.02 -8.90 -20.84
N LYS A 6 8.34 -10.06 -21.41
CA LYS A 6 8.97 -11.22 -20.73
C LYS A 6 10.32 -10.90 -20.05
N ARG A 7 10.84 -9.68 -20.17
CA ARG A 7 12.17 -9.27 -19.68
C ARG A 7 12.17 -8.22 -18.57
N GLY A 8 11.03 -7.70 -18.12
CA GLY A 8 10.99 -6.61 -17.13
C GLY A 8 11.59 -5.27 -17.59
N GLY A 9 12.16 -5.23 -18.79
CA GLY A 9 12.40 -4.05 -19.60
C GLY A 9 11.13 -3.69 -20.37
N GLY A 10 10.72 -2.43 -20.32
CA GLY A 10 9.48 -1.96 -20.91
C GLY A 10 9.10 -0.60 -20.36
N ASN A 11 8.23 0.08 -21.11
CA ASN A 11 7.67 1.37 -20.77
C ASN A 11 6.17 1.19 -20.59
N TYR A 12 5.62 1.81 -19.56
CA TYR A 12 4.18 1.99 -19.42
C TYR A 12 3.65 2.78 -20.62
N ARG A 13 2.57 2.27 -21.23
CA ARG A 13 1.95 2.82 -22.44
C ARG A 13 0.43 2.97 -22.29
N GLY A 14 -0.07 3.04 -21.05
CA GLY A 14 -1.50 3.18 -20.80
C GLY A 14 -2.06 4.43 -21.48
N ILE A 15 -3.26 4.28 -22.06
CA ILE A 15 -3.99 5.30 -22.79
C ILE A 15 -5.09 5.78 -21.83
N GLY A 16 -4.78 6.68 -20.89
CA GLY A 16 -5.73 7.00 -19.81
C GLY A 16 -5.49 8.29 -19.02
N SER A 17 -6.49 8.58 -18.18
CA SER A 17 -6.69 9.73 -17.26
C SER A 17 -5.69 9.81 -16.09
N GLY A 18 -4.81 8.83 -15.96
CA GLY A 18 -3.79 8.75 -14.91
C GLY A 18 -3.48 7.30 -14.56
N HIS A 19 -2.48 7.09 -13.71
CA HIS A 19 -2.13 5.79 -13.17
C HIS A 19 -1.56 5.90 -11.76
N ILE A 20 -1.52 4.78 -11.05
CA ILE A 20 -0.88 4.64 -9.73
C ILE A 20 0.47 3.98 -9.94
N VAL A 21 1.50 4.47 -9.25
CA VAL A 21 2.81 3.82 -9.21
C VAL A 21 3.05 3.20 -7.84
N ILE A 22 3.29 1.89 -7.78
CA ILE A 22 3.68 1.19 -6.56
C ILE A 22 5.20 0.96 -6.61
N THR A 23 5.92 1.34 -5.56
CA THR A 23 7.38 1.21 -5.48
C THR A 23 7.85 0.96 -4.05
N GLY A 24 9.17 0.97 -3.82
CA GLY A 24 9.80 0.57 -2.56
C GLY A 24 10.38 -0.84 -2.67
N ASN A 25 10.34 -1.58 -1.55
CA ASN A 25 10.82 -2.96 -1.49
C ASN A 25 9.76 -3.93 -0.96
N PRO A 26 8.52 -3.93 -1.48
CA PRO A 26 7.46 -4.79 -0.96
C PRO A 26 7.73 -6.28 -1.23
N SER A 27 7.19 -7.14 -0.37
CA SER A 27 7.07 -8.57 -0.67
C SER A 27 5.98 -8.83 -1.71
N ALA A 28 5.99 -10.04 -2.28
CA ALA A 28 4.95 -10.44 -3.23
C ALA A 28 3.56 -10.47 -2.57
N GLU A 29 3.48 -10.89 -1.31
CA GLU A 29 2.21 -10.91 -0.56
C GLU A 29 1.70 -9.49 -0.29
N ASN A 30 2.58 -8.56 0.08
CA ASN A 30 2.18 -7.15 0.22
C ASN A 30 1.68 -6.56 -1.11
N LEU A 31 2.33 -6.87 -2.24
CA LEU A 31 1.85 -6.43 -3.56
C LEU A 31 0.50 -7.05 -3.93
N LYS A 32 0.32 -8.36 -3.71
CA LYS A 32 -0.95 -9.05 -4.00
C LYS A 32 -2.10 -8.44 -3.22
N ALA A 33 -1.91 -8.22 -1.91
CA ALA A 33 -2.94 -7.65 -1.06
C ALA A 33 -3.35 -6.24 -1.53
N VAL A 34 -2.36 -5.38 -1.82
CA VAL A 34 -2.64 -4.02 -2.32
C VAL A 34 -3.34 -4.05 -3.69
N LEU A 35 -2.92 -4.92 -4.61
CA LEU A 35 -3.55 -5.03 -5.92
C LEU A 35 -4.98 -5.59 -5.83
N LEU A 36 -5.20 -6.62 -5.03
CA LEU A 36 -6.55 -7.16 -4.79
C LEU A 36 -7.48 -6.10 -4.21
N GLU A 37 -6.96 -5.23 -3.34
CA GLU A 37 -7.75 -4.14 -2.82
C GLU A 37 -8.03 -3.06 -3.86
N ILE A 38 -7.02 -2.60 -4.60
CA ILE A 38 -7.21 -1.55 -5.63
C ILE A 38 -8.29 -1.98 -6.63
N PHE A 39 -8.32 -3.27 -6.99
CA PHE A 39 -9.29 -3.84 -7.93
C PHE A 39 -10.47 -4.54 -7.24
N HIS A 40 -10.73 -4.26 -5.97
CA HIS A 40 -11.87 -4.84 -5.26
C HIS A 40 -13.19 -4.42 -5.94
N PRO A 41 -14.18 -5.32 -6.12
CA PRO A 41 -15.45 -5.00 -6.78
C PRO A 41 -16.20 -3.82 -6.17
N ASP A 42 -16.09 -3.63 -4.85
CA ASP A 42 -16.73 -2.53 -4.12
C ASP A 42 -16.20 -1.15 -4.53
N HIS A 43 -15.07 -1.08 -5.23
CA HIS A 43 -14.54 0.16 -5.82
C HIS A 43 -15.10 0.46 -7.21
N CYS A 44 -15.69 -0.54 -7.87
CA CYS A 44 -16.13 -0.45 -9.26
C CYS A 44 -17.62 -0.06 -9.40
N VAL A 45 -18.35 0.15 -8.30
CA VAL A 45 -19.79 0.47 -8.35
C VAL A 45 -19.98 1.98 -8.13
N SER A 46 -20.14 2.70 -9.23
CA SER A 46 -20.66 4.08 -9.27
C SER A 46 -22.16 4.10 -9.62
N ASP A 47 -22.96 3.21 -9.03
CA ASP A 47 -24.43 3.23 -9.21
C ASP A 47 -25.14 3.14 -7.85
N GLU A 48 -25.29 4.27 -7.17
CA GLU A 48 -26.45 4.44 -6.28
C GLU A 48 -27.57 5.07 -7.12
N PRO A 49 -28.64 4.34 -7.45
CA PRO A 49 -29.84 4.95 -7.98
C PRO A 49 -30.47 5.81 -6.88
N ASP A 50 -30.46 7.12 -7.11
CA ASP A 50 -31.26 8.18 -6.50
C ASP A 50 -32.18 7.74 -5.33
N LYS A 51 -31.61 7.56 -4.12
CA LYS A 51 -32.39 7.29 -2.90
C LYS A 51 -32.96 8.59 -2.31
N SER A 52 -33.86 9.22 -3.06
CA SER A 52 -34.80 10.20 -2.52
C SER A 52 -35.96 9.46 -1.84
N ASN A 53 -35.73 8.92 -0.64
CA ASN A 53 -36.71 8.67 0.43
C ASN A 53 -36.16 7.62 1.40
N GLN A 54 -35.51 8.06 2.48
CA GLN A 54 -35.46 7.27 3.71
C GLN A 54 -35.20 8.18 4.93
N SER A 55 -36.08 8.03 5.91
CA SER A 55 -36.18 8.75 7.18
C SER A 55 -34.95 8.56 8.10
N PRO A 56 -34.77 9.41 9.13
CA PRO A 56 -33.57 9.40 9.94
C PRO A 56 -33.69 8.37 11.07
N GLU A 57 -33.14 7.17 10.89
CA GLU A 57 -32.98 6.20 11.97
C GLU A 57 -31.49 5.99 12.33
N THR A 58 -31.21 6.34 13.59
CA THR A 58 -30.31 5.66 14.55
C THR A 58 -28.87 5.38 14.09
N ARG A 59 -27.97 6.31 14.44
CA ARG A 59 -26.51 6.10 14.46
C ARG A 59 -26.13 5.01 15.46
N GLN A 60 -26.07 3.76 15.01
CA GLN A 60 -25.35 2.70 15.71
C GLN A 60 -23.91 2.68 15.22
N SER A 61 -23.01 3.05 16.13
CA SER A 61 -21.55 2.99 16.00
C SER A 61 -21.11 1.52 15.98
N SER A 62 -21.05 0.90 14.79
CA SER A 62 -20.40 -0.40 14.63
C SER A 62 -18.88 -0.19 14.51
N ASN A 63 -18.13 -0.66 15.51
CA ASN A 63 -16.67 -0.68 15.57
C ASN A 63 -16.06 -1.72 14.60
N THR A 64 -16.52 -1.77 13.36
CA THR A 64 -15.90 -2.59 12.30
C THR A 64 -14.68 -1.85 11.73
N PRO A 65 -13.50 -2.48 11.68
CA PRO A 65 -12.34 -1.89 11.02
C PRO A 65 -12.72 -1.47 9.59
N LEU A 66 -12.51 -0.20 9.24
CA LEU A 66 -12.68 0.28 7.88
C LEU A 66 -11.76 -0.53 6.97
N SER A 67 -12.32 -1.19 5.95
CA SER A 67 -11.56 -1.93 4.94
C SER A 67 -10.45 -1.06 4.34
N LEU A 68 -9.35 -1.67 3.87
CA LEU A 68 -8.33 -0.96 3.08
C LEU A 68 -8.99 -0.18 1.94
N ALA A 69 -10.14 -0.62 1.43
CA ALA A 69 -11.02 -0.01 0.46
C ALA A 69 -11.62 1.32 0.94
N SER A 70 -12.19 1.33 2.15
CA SER A 70 -12.71 2.52 2.80
C SER A 70 -11.62 3.54 3.17
N ARG A 71 -10.35 3.11 3.21
CA ARG A 71 -9.18 3.95 3.55
C ARG A 71 -8.39 4.39 2.32
N LEU A 72 -8.25 3.53 1.31
CA LEU A 72 -7.80 3.88 -0.02
C LEU A 72 -8.78 4.88 -0.62
N SER A 73 -10.09 4.72 -0.42
CA SER A 73 -11.06 5.75 -0.81
C SER A 73 -10.92 7.09 -0.07
N ARG A 74 -10.06 7.19 0.96
CA ARG A 74 -9.65 8.44 1.60
C ARG A 74 -8.42 9.05 0.92
N TRP A 75 -7.42 8.24 0.58
CA TRP A 75 -6.19 8.69 -0.12
C TRP A 75 -6.40 8.91 -1.62
N PHE A 76 -7.33 8.14 -2.15
CA PHE A 76 -7.94 8.22 -3.45
C PHE A 76 -9.40 8.57 -3.16
N PRO A 77 -9.73 9.84 -2.78
CA PRO A 77 -11.12 10.26 -2.59
C PRO A 77 -11.96 9.68 -3.71
N LYS A 78 -13.24 9.33 -3.45
CA LYS A 78 -14.27 9.05 -4.46
C LYS A 78 -14.27 10.16 -5.52
N ALA A 79 -13.28 10.11 -6.36
CA ALA A 79 -13.09 10.89 -7.54
C ALA A 79 -13.64 10.00 -8.65
N ALA A 80 -14.89 9.58 -8.44
CA ALA A 80 -15.81 9.33 -9.52
C ALA A 80 -15.80 10.52 -10.52
N GLY A 81 -15.35 11.71 -10.09
CA GLY A 81 -15.00 12.83 -10.97
C GLY A 81 -13.60 12.83 -11.63
N ASP A 82 -12.50 12.40 -10.97
CA ASP A 82 -11.11 12.64 -11.49
C ASP A 82 -10.46 11.40 -12.15
N TRP A 83 -10.87 10.18 -11.77
CA TRP A 83 -10.49 8.96 -12.50
C TRP A 83 -11.48 8.59 -13.60
N GLY A 84 -12.71 9.13 -13.50
CA GLY A 84 -13.88 8.75 -14.30
C GLY A 84 -14.41 7.37 -13.91
N ASP A 85 -15.35 6.81 -14.69
CA ASP A 85 -15.88 5.44 -14.54
C ASP A 85 -14.84 4.33 -14.81
N ARG A 86 -13.54 4.67 -14.89
CA ARG A 86 -12.47 3.74 -15.22
C ARG A 86 -11.57 3.53 -14.02
N THR A 87 -11.44 2.27 -13.63
CA THR A 87 -10.39 1.84 -12.69
C THR A 87 -9.02 2.25 -13.22
N PRO A 88 -8.11 2.74 -12.35
CA PRO A 88 -6.80 3.19 -12.78
C PRO A 88 -5.91 2.04 -13.28
N ASP A 89 -4.99 2.40 -14.17
CA ASP A 89 -3.84 1.57 -14.48
C ASP A 89 -2.85 1.59 -13.30
N VAL A 90 -2.17 0.47 -13.03
CA VAL A 90 -1.20 0.34 -11.94
C VAL A 90 0.18 -0.07 -12.47
N VAL A 91 1.19 0.75 -12.20
CA VAL A 91 2.58 0.47 -12.54
C VAL A 91 3.33 0.05 -11.28
N VAL A 92 3.81 -1.19 -11.22
CA VAL A 92 4.66 -1.69 -10.12
C VAL A 92 6.13 -1.52 -10.54
N LEU A 93 6.81 -0.52 -9.97
CA LEU A 93 8.22 -0.23 -10.23
C LEU A 93 9.09 -0.81 -9.10
N LEU A 94 9.70 -1.96 -9.37
CA LEU A 94 10.53 -2.70 -8.42
C LEU A 94 12.02 -2.56 -8.73
N PRO A 95 12.90 -2.56 -7.71
CA PRO A 95 14.34 -2.65 -7.91
C PRO A 95 14.74 -3.87 -8.75
N HIS A 96 15.86 -3.79 -9.47
CA HIS A 96 16.33 -4.86 -10.36
C HIS A 96 16.53 -6.22 -9.66
N ASN A 97 16.91 -6.18 -8.39
CA ASN A 97 17.14 -7.33 -7.52
C ASN A 97 15.93 -7.69 -6.63
N SER A 98 14.75 -7.13 -6.89
CA SER A 98 13.56 -7.43 -6.10
C SER A 98 13.17 -8.90 -6.21
N ARG A 99 13.05 -9.56 -5.05
CA ARG A 99 12.58 -10.95 -4.94
C ARG A 99 11.08 -11.10 -5.23
N ALA A 100 10.32 -10.02 -5.09
CA ALA A 100 8.87 -10.03 -5.32
C ALA A 100 8.51 -10.08 -6.82
N GLU A 101 9.40 -9.60 -7.70
CA GLU A 101 9.13 -9.46 -9.13
C GLU A 101 8.76 -10.77 -9.86
N PRO A 102 9.49 -11.90 -9.71
CA PRO A 102 9.10 -13.15 -10.34
C PRO A 102 7.76 -13.68 -9.79
N ALA A 103 7.56 -13.58 -8.47
CA ALA A 103 6.36 -14.07 -7.81
C ALA A 103 5.11 -13.28 -8.25
N ILE A 104 5.18 -11.95 -8.31
CA ILE A 104 4.05 -11.13 -8.73
C ILE A 104 3.71 -11.34 -10.21
N ARG A 105 4.73 -11.50 -11.08
CA ARG A 105 4.49 -11.85 -12.49
C ARG A 105 3.86 -13.21 -12.66
N SER A 106 4.24 -14.20 -11.84
CA SER A 106 3.63 -15.52 -11.88
C SER A 106 2.16 -15.44 -11.47
N TRP A 107 1.87 -14.73 -10.38
CA TRP A 107 0.52 -14.52 -9.88
C TRP A 107 -0.39 -13.80 -10.87
N LEU A 108 0.08 -12.73 -11.53
CA LEU A 108 -0.69 -12.01 -12.56
C LEU A 108 -0.99 -12.85 -13.82
N LYS A 109 -0.33 -14.00 -14.02
CA LYS A 109 -0.65 -14.92 -15.13
C LYS A 109 -1.72 -15.95 -14.78
N GLU A 110 -2.08 -16.08 -13.50
CA GLU A 110 -3.14 -16.99 -13.08
C GLU A 110 -4.47 -16.57 -13.71
N LYS A 111 -5.29 -17.54 -14.15
CA LYS A 111 -6.60 -17.26 -14.79
C LYS A 111 -7.51 -16.39 -13.90
N ARG A 112 -7.49 -16.61 -12.59
CA ARG A 112 -8.25 -15.82 -11.60
C ARG A 112 -7.86 -14.35 -11.53
N GLN A 113 -6.71 -13.96 -12.06
CA GLN A 113 -6.21 -12.57 -12.05
C GLN A 113 -6.28 -11.91 -13.43
N GLN A 114 -6.98 -12.51 -14.39
CA GLN A 114 -6.98 -12.03 -15.76
C GLN A 114 -7.45 -10.58 -15.89
N ASP A 115 -8.50 -10.20 -15.15
CA ASP A 115 -9.03 -8.82 -15.15
C ASP A 115 -8.01 -7.81 -14.63
N ILE A 116 -7.35 -8.14 -13.52
CA ILE A 116 -6.27 -7.33 -12.91
C ILE A 116 -5.06 -7.26 -13.85
N SER A 117 -4.66 -8.38 -14.45
CA SER A 117 -3.43 -8.50 -15.24
C SER A 117 -3.37 -7.55 -16.43
N SER A 118 -4.54 -7.19 -16.99
CA SER A 118 -4.64 -6.26 -18.10
C SER A 118 -4.35 -4.80 -17.72
N LYS A 119 -4.41 -4.48 -16.43
CA LYS A 119 -4.27 -3.15 -15.83
C LYS A 119 -3.03 -3.01 -14.94
N VAL A 120 -2.14 -4.02 -14.92
CA VAL A 120 -0.93 -4.00 -14.08
C VAL A 120 0.34 -4.14 -14.92
N TRP A 121 1.23 -3.15 -14.83
CA TRP A 121 2.53 -3.11 -15.48
C TRP A 121 3.64 -3.30 -14.45
N VAL A 122 4.26 -4.48 -14.42
CA VAL A 122 5.42 -4.73 -13.56
C VAL A 122 6.71 -4.35 -14.31
N LEU A 123 7.46 -3.39 -13.80
CA LEU A 123 8.69 -2.85 -14.36
C LEU A 123 9.85 -3.03 -13.37
N LYS A 124 11.03 -3.39 -13.87
CA LYS A 124 12.27 -3.29 -13.09
C LYS A 124 12.89 -1.91 -13.29
N GLY A 125 13.21 -1.20 -12.21
CA GLY A 125 13.83 0.12 -12.25
C GLY A 125 13.93 0.77 -10.86
N SER A 126 14.28 2.05 -10.83
CA SER A 126 14.46 2.80 -9.59
C SER A 126 13.80 4.17 -9.66
N VAL A 127 13.20 4.62 -8.56
CA VAL A 127 12.68 5.99 -8.45
C VAL A 127 13.76 7.06 -8.46
N PHE A 128 15.03 6.66 -8.27
CA PHE A 128 16.20 7.54 -8.37
C PHE A 128 16.70 7.72 -9.80
N SER A 129 16.21 6.90 -10.74
CA SER A 129 16.57 6.96 -12.15
C SER A 129 15.61 7.87 -12.88
N ALA A 130 16.12 9.00 -13.41
CA ALA A 130 15.32 9.90 -14.24
C ALA A 130 14.75 9.19 -15.48
N LEU A 131 15.49 8.24 -16.06
CA LEU A 131 15.02 7.42 -17.17
C LEU A 131 13.80 6.59 -16.78
N ASP A 132 13.88 5.87 -15.65
CA ASP A 132 12.78 5.03 -15.19
C ASP A 132 11.56 5.89 -14.84
N MET A 133 11.78 7.02 -14.16
CA MET A 133 10.71 7.93 -13.75
C MET A 133 10.04 8.63 -14.94
N GLN A 134 10.81 9.21 -15.85
CA GLN A 134 10.24 10.03 -16.94
C GLN A 134 9.71 9.17 -18.10
N GLN A 135 10.48 8.17 -18.52
CA GLN A 135 10.18 7.43 -19.76
C GLN A 135 9.48 6.10 -19.52
N ARG A 136 9.74 5.44 -18.38
CA ARG A 136 9.26 4.07 -18.16
C ARG A 136 7.99 4.01 -17.33
N CYS A 137 7.95 4.65 -16.16
CA CYS A 137 6.73 4.73 -15.36
C CYS A 137 5.94 6.02 -15.60
N VAL A 138 6.47 6.96 -16.40
CA VAL A 138 5.77 8.19 -16.79
C VAL A 138 5.27 9.00 -15.57
N ALA A 139 6.14 9.16 -14.59
CA ALA A 139 5.87 9.69 -13.25
C ALA A 139 5.10 11.01 -13.25
N HIS A 140 5.39 11.92 -14.18
CA HIS A 140 4.71 13.22 -14.30
C HIS A 140 3.20 13.12 -14.58
N ARG A 141 2.71 11.95 -15.03
CA ARG A 141 1.28 11.67 -15.24
C ARG A 141 0.67 10.77 -14.17
N ALA A 142 1.50 10.22 -13.28
CA ALA A 142 1.00 9.40 -12.19
C ALA A 142 0.19 10.28 -11.24
N LYS A 143 -1.02 9.85 -10.88
CA LYS A 143 -1.86 10.59 -9.92
C LYS A 143 -1.41 10.31 -8.49
N ALA A 144 -0.87 9.11 -8.25
CA ALA A 144 -0.35 8.74 -6.95
C ALA A 144 0.85 7.80 -7.00
N PHE A 145 1.61 7.81 -5.91
CA PHE A 145 2.68 6.87 -5.60
C PHE A 145 2.37 6.18 -4.27
N LEU A 146 2.48 4.85 -4.25
CA LEU A 146 2.45 4.03 -3.06
C LEU A 146 3.87 3.50 -2.80
N ILE A 147 4.50 3.94 -1.73
CA ILE A 147 5.86 3.54 -1.35
C ILE A 147 5.76 2.54 -0.21
N LEU A 148 6.07 1.28 -0.49
CA LEU A 148 5.84 0.16 0.40
C LEU A 148 7.16 -0.37 0.98
N PRO A 149 7.23 -0.65 2.29
CA PRO A 149 8.36 -1.30 2.92
C PRO A 149 8.35 -2.82 2.65
N PRO A 150 9.47 -3.52 2.93
CA PRO A 150 9.55 -4.96 2.94
C PRO A 150 8.68 -5.60 4.03
N GLU A 151 8.63 -6.92 3.98
CA GLU A 151 7.95 -7.74 4.99
C GLU A 151 8.73 -7.71 6.31
N LEU A 152 8.02 -7.47 7.40
CA LEU A 152 8.59 -7.17 8.72
C LEU A 152 9.38 -8.33 9.34
N MET A 153 9.14 -9.56 8.88
CA MET A 153 9.56 -10.77 9.57
C MET A 153 11.09 -10.95 9.65
N GLU A 154 11.87 -10.15 8.92
CA GLU A 154 13.34 -10.22 8.89
C GLU A 154 14.06 -8.93 9.31
N ILE A 155 13.34 -7.91 9.81
CA ILE A 155 13.91 -6.57 9.97
C ILE A 155 14.29 -6.31 11.43
N SER A 156 15.59 -6.19 11.70
CA SER A 156 16.08 -5.65 12.98
C SER A 156 15.64 -4.19 13.17
N ALA A 157 15.68 -3.67 14.40
CA ALA A 157 15.39 -2.25 14.64
C ALA A 157 16.28 -1.31 13.77
N SER A 158 17.56 -1.65 13.62
CA SER A 158 18.47 -0.94 12.70
C SER A 158 18.07 -1.04 11.23
N GLY A 159 17.52 -2.19 10.82
CA GLY A 159 16.96 -2.38 9.49
C GLY A 159 15.70 -1.53 9.27
N ALA A 160 14.86 -1.37 10.29
CA ALA A 160 13.63 -0.57 10.19
C ALA A 160 13.95 0.92 10.00
N ILE A 161 14.93 1.43 10.76
CA ILE A 161 15.44 2.80 10.60
C ILE A 161 16.00 3.03 9.20
N ARG A 162 16.84 2.09 8.72
CA ARG A 162 17.42 2.19 7.39
C ARG A 162 16.34 2.22 6.31
N GLU A 163 15.35 1.34 6.40
CA GLU A 163 14.28 1.24 5.41
C GLU A 163 13.38 2.47 5.39
N ASP A 164 12.99 3.00 6.56
CA ASP A 164 12.21 4.24 6.64
C ASP A 164 12.99 5.42 6.07
N THR A 165 14.29 5.50 6.36
CA THR A 165 15.17 6.51 5.76
C THR A 165 15.20 6.38 4.24
N GLU A 166 15.34 5.16 3.72
CA GLU A 166 15.28 4.91 2.28
C GLU A 166 13.92 5.30 1.70
N ASN A 167 12.81 5.01 2.37
CA ASN A 167 11.46 5.42 1.96
C ASN A 167 11.29 6.95 1.94
N VAL A 168 11.84 7.67 2.91
CA VAL A 168 11.87 9.15 2.90
C VAL A 168 12.64 9.66 1.68
N VAL A 169 13.81 9.08 1.39
CA VAL A 169 14.62 9.46 0.22
C VAL A 169 13.88 9.13 -1.09
N ARG A 170 13.13 8.02 -1.15
CA ARG A 170 12.23 7.70 -2.28
C ARG A 170 11.14 8.76 -2.43
N CYS A 171 10.53 9.23 -1.34
CA CYS A 171 9.54 10.31 -1.39
C CYS A 171 10.11 11.59 -2.00
N VAL A 172 11.30 12.01 -1.57
CA VAL A 172 12.00 13.19 -2.12
C VAL A 172 12.25 13.02 -3.62
N SER A 173 12.71 11.84 -4.04
CA SER A 173 12.95 11.54 -5.46
C SER A 173 11.66 11.58 -6.28
N VAL A 174 10.58 10.99 -5.77
CA VAL A 174 9.25 11.05 -6.40
C VAL A 174 8.81 12.49 -6.54
N ARG A 175 8.91 13.31 -5.48
CA ARG A 175 8.49 14.72 -5.50
C ARG A 175 9.25 15.54 -6.56
N ARG A 176 10.54 15.23 -6.79
CA ARG A 176 11.35 15.85 -7.86
C ARG A 176 10.81 15.56 -9.26
N HIS A 177 10.27 14.38 -9.50
CA HIS A 177 9.80 13.95 -10.83
C HIS A 177 8.30 14.10 -11.04
N ALA A 178 7.53 14.13 -9.95
CA ALA A 178 6.08 14.02 -9.93
C ALA A 178 5.47 14.95 -8.87
N TRP A 179 5.78 16.24 -8.99
CA TRP A 179 5.50 17.24 -7.96
C TRP A 179 4.00 17.39 -7.63
N GLN A 180 3.11 17.05 -8.56
CA GLN A 180 1.66 17.11 -8.38
C GLN A 180 1.05 15.83 -7.81
N SER A 181 1.78 14.71 -7.84
CA SER A 181 1.24 13.41 -7.43
C SER A 181 1.01 13.34 -5.92
N HIS A 182 0.00 12.56 -5.53
CA HIS A 182 -0.20 12.16 -4.15
C HIS A 182 0.84 11.10 -3.77
N ILE A 183 1.56 11.26 -2.67
CA ILE A 183 2.51 10.24 -2.19
C ILE A 183 1.94 9.64 -0.90
N VAL A 184 1.69 8.33 -0.92
CA VAL A 184 1.41 7.56 0.28
C VAL A 184 2.63 6.69 0.56
N VAL A 185 3.20 6.84 1.74
CA VAL A 185 4.38 6.10 2.16
C VAL A 185 4.07 5.32 3.44
N MET A 186 4.43 4.05 3.42
CA MET A 186 4.35 3.19 4.58
C MET A 186 5.68 3.19 5.33
N LEU A 187 5.63 3.58 6.59
CA LEU A 187 6.75 3.55 7.52
C LEU A 187 6.61 2.39 8.50
N LEU A 188 7.74 1.89 8.95
CA LEU A 188 7.85 0.84 9.97
C LEU A 188 7.82 1.43 11.37
N LEU A 189 8.39 2.63 11.56
CA LEU A 189 8.48 3.34 12.84
C LEU A 189 7.67 4.65 12.77
N SER A 190 6.78 4.84 13.74
CA SER A 190 5.89 6.03 13.81
C SER A 190 6.67 7.33 13.97
N GLU A 191 7.77 7.30 14.71
CA GLU A 191 8.65 8.46 14.96
C GLU A 191 9.26 9.03 13.67
N HIS A 192 9.42 8.22 12.63
CA HIS A 192 9.96 8.66 11.35
C HIS A 192 8.97 9.45 10.49
N LYS A 193 7.73 9.63 10.94
CA LYS A 193 6.78 10.53 10.27
C LYS A 193 7.32 11.96 10.18
N GLU A 194 8.03 12.42 11.22
CA GLU A 194 8.60 13.76 11.27
C GLU A 194 9.70 13.97 10.21
N LEU A 195 10.44 12.90 9.88
CA LEU A 195 11.45 12.93 8.82
C LEU A 195 10.83 13.23 7.44
N ILE A 196 9.63 12.71 7.17
CA ILE A 196 8.90 13.00 5.93
C ILE A 196 8.50 14.47 5.87
N THR A 197 7.92 14.98 6.96
CA THR A 197 7.47 16.38 7.03
C THR A 197 8.65 17.34 6.85
N ALA A 198 9.79 17.03 7.45
CA ALA A 198 11.01 17.83 7.29
C ALA A 198 11.61 17.73 5.88
N ALA A 199 11.63 16.55 5.26
CA ALA A 199 12.36 16.31 4.01
C ALA A 199 11.59 16.63 2.73
N VAL A 200 10.27 16.44 2.71
CA VAL A 200 9.47 16.44 1.45
C VAL A 200 8.63 17.71 1.29
N LEU A 201 8.87 18.71 2.14
CA LEU A 201 8.08 19.95 2.34
C LEU A 201 6.70 19.65 2.96
N PRO A 202 6.07 20.62 3.68
CA PRO A 202 4.69 20.52 4.14
C PRO A 202 3.75 20.56 2.93
N SER A 203 3.66 19.44 2.21
CA SER A 203 2.70 19.23 1.14
C SER A 203 1.52 18.47 1.73
N GLU A 204 0.33 19.03 1.59
CA GLU A 204 -0.96 18.38 1.95
C GLU A 204 -1.21 17.06 1.18
N ARG A 205 -0.29 16.68 0.27
CA ARG A 205 -0.36 15.51 -0.61
C ARG A 205 0.67 14.45 -0.21
N ILE A 206 0.93 14.29 1.09
CA ILE A 206 1.77 13.21 1.60
C ILE A 206 1.11 12.59 2.82
N ASP A 207 0.80 11.31 2.72
CA ASP A 207 0.28 10.50 3.82
C ASP A 207 1.32 9.48 4.27
N ALA A 208 1.63 9.50 5.57
CA ALA A 208 2.51 8.53 6.22
C ALA A 208 1.70 7.53 7.04
N VAL A 209 1.88 6.24 6.76
CA VAL A 209 1.05 5.15 7.31
C VAL A 209 1.94 4.18 8.06
N ARG A 210 1.53 3.74 9.26
CA ARG A 210 2.32 2.80 10.06
C ARG A 210 1.97 1.36 9.69
N LYS A 211 2.99 0.54 9.45
CA LYS A 211 2.77 -0.91 9.39
C LYS A 211 2.53 -1.44 10.81
N ALA A 212 1.38 -2.06 11.06
CA ALA A 212 1.07 -2.53 12.42
C ALA A 212 1.99 -3.70 12.79
N THR A 213 2.87 -3.45 13.74
CA THR A 213 3.59 -4.49 14.46
C THR A 213 2.85 -4.70 15.78
N GLY A 214 2.58 -5.96 16.16
CA GLY A 214 1.94 -6.31 17.44
C GLY A 214 2.77 -5.97 18.70
N VAL A 215 3.67 -5.00 18.60
CA VAL A 215 4.56 -4.53 19.65
C VAL A 215 4.63 -3.01 19.49
N TYR A 216 4.34 -2.28 20.57
CA TYR A 216 4.19 -0.81 20.71
C TYR A 216 2.79 -0.23 20.49
N ASN A 217 2.07 -0.12 21.62
CA ASN A 217 0.89 0.71 21.83
C ASN A 217 1.29 2.19 21.74
N ASP A 218 0.97 2.85 20.63
CA ASP A 218 0.86 4.30 20.61
C ASP A 218 -0.30 4.72 19.70
N SER A 219 -1.19 5.54 20.27
CA SER A 219 -2.61 5.66 19.96
C SER A 219 -2.93 6.60 18.79
N ARG A 220 -1.96 6.91 17.92
CA ARG A 220 -2.12 8.01 16.96
C ARG A 220 -1.60 7.77 15.54
N VAL A 221 -1.40 6.52 15.15
CA VAL A 221 -0.99 6.20 13.78
C VAL A 221 -1.81 5.03 13.25
N GLU A 222 -2.44 5.20 12.07
CA GLU A 222 -3.25 4.16 11.45
C GLU A 222 -2.36 2.96 11.06
N CYS A 223 -2.69 1.80 11.62
CA CYS A 223 -1.92 0.56 11.62
C CYS A 223 -2.31 -0.38 10.45
N VAL A 224 -1.35 -0.93 9.70
CA VAL A 224 -1.61 -1.77 8.50
C VAL A 224 -2.22 -3.16 8.75
N SER A 225 -1.98 -3.82 9.89
CA SER A 225 -2.69 -5.08 10.19
C SER A 225 -4.18 -4.85 10.42
N ASP A 226 -4.55 -3.67 10.93
CA ASP A 226 -5.95 -3.20 10.97
C ASP A 226 -6.44 -2.71 9.59
N MET A 227 -5.54 -2.47 8.63
CA MET A 227 -5.88 -2.10 7.25
C MET A 227 -6.12 -3.32 6.36
N LEU A 228 -5.35 -4.42 6.50
CA LEU A 228 -5.43 -5.59 5.61
C LEU A 228 -6.40 -6.69 6.08
N GLY A 229 -7.10 -6.49 7.19
CA GLY A 229 -8.09 -7.46 7.70
C GLY A 229 -7.51 -8.81 8.13
N CYS A 230 -6.19 -8.96 8.21
CA CYS A 230 -5.56 -10.20 8.67
C CYS A 230 -5.52 -10.21 10.20
N SER A 231 -6.62 -10.64 10.83
CA SER A 231 -6.60 -11.05 12.25
C SER A 231 -5.69 -12.27 12.39
N PRO A 232 -4.71 -12.27 13.31
CA PRO A 232 -4.02 -13.52 13.66
C PRO A 232 -5.06 -14.46 14.27
N ALA A 233 -5.11 -15.69 13.75
CA ALA A 233 -5.96 -16.75 14.28
C ALA A 233 -5.74 -16.90 15.79
N GLY A 234 -6.86 -17.02 16.52
CA GLY A 234 -6.91 -16.97 17.97
C GLY A 234 -5.88 -17.86 18.65
N HIS A 235 -5.10 -17.27 19.54
CA HIS A 235 -4.44 -18.04 20.59
C HIS A 235 -5.50 -18.48 21.59
N HIS A 236 -5.81 -19.77 21.55
CA HIS A 236 -6.37 -20.47 22.70
C HIS A 236 -5.50 -20.18 23.91
N ARG A 237 -6.11 -19.54 24.90
CA ARG A 237 -5.55 -19.30 26.21
C ARG A 237 -5.45 -20.65 26.92
N GLU A 238 -4.29 -21.30 26.85
CA GLU A 238 -3.98 -22.43 27.74
C GLU A 238 -3.82 -21.87 29.17
N GLU A 239 -4.75 -22.25 30.04
CA GLU A 239 -4.63 -22.05 31.48
C GLU A 239 -3.50 -22.95 32.00
N LEU A 240 -2.43 -22.33 32.51
CA LEU A 240 -1.39 -23.03 33.26
C LEU A 240 -1.97 -23.51 34.60
N PRO A 241 -1.78 -24.78 34.99
CA PRO A 241 -2.20 -25.27 36.28
C PRO A 241 -1.32 -24.69 37.38
N ASN A 242 -2.02 -24.17 38.37
CA ASN A 242 -1.55 -23.68 39.64
C ASN A 242 -0.94 -24.84 40.45
N THR A 243 0.37 -24.84 40.72
CA THR A 243 0.98 -25.75 41.71
C THR A 243 1.92 -24.98 42.63
N GLY A 244 1.36 -24.58 43.78
CA GLY A 244 1.88 -24.95 45.09
C GLY A 244 3.26 -24.44 45.48
N LEU A 245 3.26 -23.37 46.29
CA LEU A 245 4.31 -23.11 47.28
C LEU A 245 4.59 -24.37 48.11
N HIS A 246 5.85 -24.76 48.22
CA HIS A 246 6.34 -25.42 49.42
C HIS A 246 7.46 -24.61 50.06
N ASP A 247 7.12 -24.16 51.25
CA ASP A 247 7.92 -23.60 52.32
C ASP A 247 9.01 -24.60 52.75
N HIS A 248 10.25 -24.14 52.90
CA HIS A 248 11.19 -24.68 53.88
C HIS A 248 12.29 -23.66 54.21
N ARG A 249 12.08 -22.96 55.33
CA ARG A 249 13.16 -22.66 56.28
C ARG A 249 13.47 -23.95 57.07
N VAL A 250 14.74 -24.36 57.10
CA VAL A 250 15.73 -24.24 58.20
C VAL A 250 17.06 -24.74 57.65
#